data_AF-K1SHH4-F1
#
_entry.id   AF-K1SHH4-F1
#
_cell.length_a   1.000
_cell.length_b   1.000
_cell.length_c   1.000
_cell.angle_alpha   90.00
_cell.angle_beta   90.00
_cell.angle_gamma   90.00
#
_symmetry.space_group_name_H-M   'P 1'
#
loop_
_entity.id
_entity.type
_entity.pdbx_description
1 polymer ?
#
loop_
_entity_poly.entity_id
_entity_poly.type
_entity_poly.pdbx_seq_one_letter_code
_entity_poly.pdbx_strand_id
1 'polypeptide(L)'
;MLRKSREILYLTPISTVKLRMKKHMLQEECDYPENNALYLMLLSGDLVTYGDEGRTKQRHIATHQIYKGVLDHSGDNEEEWYVYDISGLLREYAKEYATDSPNNLLCTTTELRDCHYRKQENNAYYHIQAINLPFPNIEFYYLTLDQKNDKEASHEF
;
A
#
# COMPACT_ATOMS: atom_id res chain seq x y z
N MET A 1 8.19 9.20 -14.05
CA MET A 1 8.08 10.60 -13.58
C MET A 1 8.10 10.55 -12.05
N LEU A 2 9.14 11.07 -11.39
CA LEU A 2 9.22 11.11 -9.93
C LEU A 2 8.21 12.14 -9.40
N ARG A 3 7.43 11.80 -8.35
CA ARG A 3 6.42 12.71 -7.76
C ARG A 3 7.10 14.01 -7.31
N LYS A 4 6.61 15.15 -7.80
CA LYS A 4 7.14 16.49 -7.48
C LYS A 4 6.69 17.02 -6.12
N SER A 5 5.65 16.44 -5.54
CA SER A 5 5.13 16.78 -4.21
C SER A 5 4.74 15.52 -3.46
N ARG A 6 4.91 15.57 -2.14
CA ARG A 6 4.39 14.57 -1.22
C ARG A 6 2.88 14.77 -1.10
N GLU A 7 2.11 13.72 -1.36
CA GLU A 7 0.65 13.75 -1.28
C GLU A 7 0.24 12.82 -0.13
N ILE A 8 -0.37 13.40 0.90
CA ILE A 8 -0.84 12.68 2.09
C ILE A 8 -2.36 12.73 2.10
N LEU A 9 -2.99 11.56 2.19
CA LEU A 9 -4.44 11.44 2.29
C LEU A 9 -4.90 11.50 3.75
N TYR A 10 -6.06 12.11 3.99
CA TYR A 10 -6.72 12.11 5.30
C TYR A 10 -8.00 11.30 5.19
N LEU A 11 -7.98 10.11 5.77
CA LEU A 11 -9.07 9.14 5.72
C LEU A 11 -9.82 9.12 7.04
N THR A 12 -11.09 8.74 6.99
CA THR A 12 -11.96 8.58 8.17
C THR A 12 -12.74 7.27 8.05
N PRO A 13 -13.43 6.81 9.10
CA PRO A 13 -14.29 5.63 9.03
C PRO A 13 -15.37 5.68 7.94
N ILE A 14 -15.82 6.87 7.56
CA ILE A 14 -16.83 7.08 6.51
C ILE A 14 -16.22 7.25 5.11
N SER A 15 -14.90 7.33 4.98
CA SER A 15 -14.23 7.44 3.69
C SER A 15 -14.43 6.16 2.88
N THR A 16 -14.82 6.33 1.61
CA THR A 16 -14.81 5.26 0.62
C THR A 16 -13.50 5.30 -0.15
N VAL A 17 -12.74 4.20 -0.12
CA VAL A 17 -11.43 4.09 -0.75
C VAL A 17 -11.45 2.93 -1.74
N LYS A 18 -11.38 3.26 -3.04
CA LYS A 18 -11.29 2.29 -4.13
C LYS A 18 -9.92 2.34 -4.77
N LEU A 19 -9.24 1.21 -4.84
CA LEU A 19 -8.01 1.06 -5.60
C LEU A 19 -8.33 0.72 -7.06
N ARG A 20 -7.59 1.35 -7.97
CA ARG A 20 -7.67 1.10 -9.41
C ARG A 20 -6.32 0.56 -9.88
N MET A 21 -6.35 -0.61 -10.51
CA MET A 21 -5.17 -1.26 -11.08
C MET A 21 -5.44 -1.61 -12.54
N LYS A 22 -4.51 -1.29 -13.44
CA LYS A 22 -4.65 -1.71 -14.84
C LYS A 22 -4.63 -3.23 -14.94
N LYS A 23 -5.53 -3.82 -15.74
CA LYS A 23 -5.65 -5.29 -15.84
C LYS A 23 -4.37 -5.99 -16.29
N HIS A 24 -3.59 -5.36 -17.19
CA HIS A 24 -2.33 -5.94 -17.66
C HIS A 24 -1.29 -6.12 -16.55
N MET A 25 -1.40 -5.42 -15.41
CA MET A 25 -0.45 -5.53 -14.30
C MET A 25 -0.34 -6.95 -13.73
N LEU A 26 -1.40 -7.78 -13.84
CA LEU A 26 -1.35 -9.19 -13.42
C LEU A 26 -0.57 -10.09 -14.39
N GLN A 27 -0.26 -9.60 -15.59
CA GLN A 27 0.47 -10.33 -16.64
C GLN A 27 1.96 -9.95 -16.67
N GLU A 28 2.32 -8.79 -16.11
CA GLU A 28 3.71 -8.31 -16.08
C GLU A 28 4.62 -9.24 -15.27
N GLU A 29 5.70 -9.71 -15.91
CA GLU A 29 6.69 -10.64 -15.34
C GLU A 29 6.04 -11.88 -14.66
N CYS A 30 4.94 -12.39 -15.24
CA CYS A 30 4.12 -13.45 -14.66
C CYS A 30 3.81 -14.56 -15.66
N ASP A 31 4.28 -15.79 -15.37
CA ASP A 31 4.02 -16.97 -16.20
C ASP A 31 2.61 -17.54 -16.01
N TYR A 32 1.98 -17.30 -14.84
CA TYR A 32 0.66 -17.83 -14.49
C TYR A 32 -0.29 -16.73 -13.97
N PRO A 33 -0.80 -15.84 -14.83
CA PRO A 33 -1.60 -14.67 -14.41
C PRO A 33 -2.88 -15.02 -13.62
N GLU A 34 -3.45 -16.20 -13.83
CA GLU A 34 -4.63 -16.69 -13.11
C GLU A 34 -4.39 -16.89 -11.60
N ASN A 35 -3.14 -17.18 -11.21
CA ASN A 35 -2.77 -17.35 -9.80
C ASN A 35 -2.16 -16.08 -9.20
N ASN A 36 -2.02 -15.01 -9.98
CA ASN A 36 -1.48 -13.75 -9.51
C ASN A 36 -2.53 -12.98 -8.69
N ALA A 37 -2.07 -12.02 -7.88
CA ALA A 37 -2.91 -11.27 -6.97
C ALA A 37 -2.47 -9.81 -6.89
N LEU A 38 -3.44 -8.92 -6.65
CA LEU A 38 -3.16 -7.61 -6.09
C LEU A 38 -2.61 -7.80 -4.67
N TYR A 39 -1.42 -7.28 -4.43
CA TYR A 39 -0.68 -7.40 -3.18
C TYR A 39 -0.66 -6.04 -2.47
N LEU A 40 -1.24 -6.00 -1.28
CA LEU A 40 -1.34 -4.79 -0.44
C LEU A 40 -0.52 -4.97 0.83
N MET A 41 0.34 -4.01 1.15
CA MET A 41 1.02 -3.93 2.45
C MET A 41 0.59 -2.68 3.18
N LEU A 42 0.10 -2.85 4.40
CA LEU A 42 -0.16 -1.77 5.34
C LEU A 42 0.99 -1.66 6.33
N LEU A 43 1.57 -0.47 6.39
CA LEU A 43 2.64 -0.11 7.31
C LEU A 43 2.19 1.06 8.18
N SER A 44 2.45 0.96 9.49
CA SER A 44 2.21 2.04 10.42
C SER A 44 3.24 3.16 10.24
N GLY A 45 2.85 4.39 10.58
CA GLY A 45 3.82 5.48 10.79
C GLY A 45 4.78 5.21 11.96
N ASP A 46 4.44 4.29 12.87
CA ASP A 46 5.30 3.89 13.96
C ASP A 46 6.51 3.09 13.47
N LEU A 47 7.65 3.33 14.09
CA LEU A 47 8.90 2.68 13.76
C LEU A 47 9.18 1.50 14.69
N VAL A 48 9.84 0.49 14.14
CA VAL A 48 10.33 -0.70 14.85
C VAL A 48 11.75 -1.01 14.39
N THR A 49 12.57 -1.48 15.32
CA THR A 49 13.96 -1.87 15.06
C THR A 49 14.07 -3.38 15.10
N TYR A 50 14.63 -3.97 14.05
CA TYR A 50 14.82 -5.42 13.92
C TYR A 50 16.28 -5.78 13.69
N GLY A 51 16.65 -6.97 14.20
CA GLY A 51 17.92 -7.63 13.94
C GLY A 51 19.11 -6.98 14.64
N ASP A 52 20.21 -7.73 14.68
CA ASP A 52 21.46 -7.34 15.33
C ASP A 52 22.12 -6.11 14.65
N GLU A 53 21.71 -5.84 13.40
CA GLU A 53 22.15 -4.71 12.58
C GLU A 53 21.48 -3.37 12.94
N GLY A 54 20.48 -3.36 13.84
CA GLY A 54 19.87 -2.14 14.39
C GLY A 54 19.09 -1.29 13.37
N ARG A 55 18.55 -1.90 12.31
CA ARG A 55 17.82 -1.15 11.27
C ARG A 55 16.40 -0.81 11.72
N THR A 56 16.05 0.47 11.61
CA THR A 56 14.72 1.00 11.92
C THR A 56 13.87 1.09 10.66
N LYS A 57 12.66 0.54 10.69
CA LYS A 57 11.68 0.55 9.59
C LYS A 57 10.28 0.84 10.11
N GLN A 58 9.36 1.21 9.22
CA GLN A 58 7.94 1.26 9.55
C GLN A 58 7.42 -0.11 9.99
N ARG A 59 6.57 -0.14 11.01
CA ARG A 59 5.96 -1.37 11.52
C ARG A 59 5.00 -1.95 10.48
N HIS A 60 5.14 -3.22 10.20
CA HIS A 60 4.19 -3.94 9.34
C HIS A 60 2.91 -4.22 10.12
N ILE A 61 1.77 -3.76 9.61
CA ILE A 61 0.44 -4.03 10.19
C ILE A 61 -0.15 -5.29 9.57
N ALA A 62 -0.27 -5.33 8.24
CA ALA A 62 -0.90 -6.43 7.54
C ALA A 62 -0.46 -6.53 6.08
N THR A 63 -0.55 -7.75 5.54
CA THR A 63 -0.46 -8.03 4.11
C THR A 63 -1.78 -8.67 3.66
N HIS A 64 -2.33 -8.16 2.57
CA HIS A 64 -3.51 -8.75 1.91
C HIS A 64 -3.19 -9.09 0.47
N GLN A 65 -3.68 -10.24 0.02
CA GLN A 65 -3.59 -10.67 -1.37
C GLN A 65 -5.00 -10.90 -1.90
N ILE A 66 -5.35 -10.18 -2.96
CA ILE A 66 -6.63 -10.31 -3.64
C ILE A 66 -6.35 -10.94 -4.99
N TYR A 67 -6.60 -12.26 -5.07
CA TYR A 67 -6.34 -13.05 -6.27
C TYR A 67 -7.20 -12.61 -7.44
N LYS A 68 -6.69 -12.82 -8.66
CA LYS A 68 -7.38 -12.50 -9.92
C LYS A 68 -8.83 -12.99 -9.94
N GLY A 69 -9.08 -14.21 -9.48
CA GLY A 69 -10.45 -14.77 -9.42
C GLY A 69 -11.42 -13.95 -8.55
N VAL A 70 -10.96 -13.22 -7.54
CA VAL A 70 -11.80 -12.27 -6.78
C VAL A 70 -11.93 -10.95 -7.55
N LEU A 71 -10.82 -10.46 -8.11
CA LEU A 71 -10.80 -9.21 -8.87
C LEU A 71 -11.71 -9.25 -10.11
N ASP A 72 -11.78 -10.37 -10.81
CA ASP A 72 -12.60 -10.57 -12.01
C ASP A 72 -14.10 -10.39 -11.76
N HIS A 73 -14.57 -10.70 -10.54
CA HIS A 73 -15.98 -10.63 -10.16
C HIS A 73 -16.41 -9.28 -9.58
N SER A 74 -15.52 -8.29 -9.49
CA SER A 74 -15.91 -6.96 -9.00
C SER A 74 -16.85 -6.27 -9.98
N GLY A 75 -18.06 -5.91 -9.51
CA GLY A 75 -19.07 -5.23 -10.33
C GLY A 75 -18.70 -3.79 -10.71
N ASP A 76 -17.70 -3.19 -10.06
CA ASP A 76 -17.18 -1.86 -10.36
C ASP A 76 -16.08 -1.85 -11.44
N ASN A 77 -15.69 -3.02 -11.96
CA ASN A 77 -14.61 -3.11 -12.93
C ASN A 77 -14.94 -2.32 -14.20
N GLU A 78 -13.92 -1.63 -14.71
CA GLU A 78 -13.97 -0.94 -16.01
C GLU A 78 -13.27 -1.80 -17.07
N GLU A 79 -13.31 -1.37 -18.33
CA GLU A 79 -12.72 -2.12 -19.45
C GLU A 79 -11.23 -2.45 -19.22
N GLU A 80 -10.43 -1.44 -18.88
CA GLU A 80 -8.98 -1.58 -18.67
C GLU A 80 -8.56 -1.70 -17.19
N TRP A 81 -9.49 -1.55 -16.25
CA TRP A 81 -9.18 -1.41 -14.83
C TRP A 81 -9.89 -2.44 -13.98
N TYR A 82 -9.14 -3.08 -13.08
CA TYR A 82 -9.69 -3.65 -11.86
C TYR A 82 -9.98 -2.53 -10.87
N VAL A 83 -11.17 -2.55 -10.27
CA VAL A 83 -11.58 -1.62 -9.22
C VAL A 83 -11.95 -2.43 -7.98
N TYR A 84 -11.26 -2.18 -6.87
CA TYR A 84 -11.47 -2.92 -5.62
C TYR A 84 -11.62 -1.97 -4.43
N ASP A 85 -12.70 -2.15 -3.67
CA ASP A 85 -12.98 -1.35 -2.47
C ASP A 85 -12.18 -1.91 -1.28
N ILE A 86 -11.28 -1.07 -0.76
CA ILE A 86 -10.44 -1.41 0.41
C ILE A 86 -10.90 -0.70 1.69
N SER A 87 -12.03 -0.01 1.68
CA SER A 87 -12.52 0.76 2.83
C SER A 87 -12.70 -0.13 4.06
N GLY A 88 -13.20 -1.36 3.86
CA GLY A 88 -13.35 -2.36 4.91
C GLY A 88 -12.02 -2.79 5.52
N LEU A 89 -11.05 -3.11 4.67
CA LEU A 89 -9.68 -3.47 5.07
C LEU A 89 -9.03 -2.33 5.86
N LEU A 90 -9.16 -1.09 5.37
CA LEU A 90 -8.60 0.06 6.08
C LEU A 90 -9.27 0.27 7.45
N ARG A 91 -10.60 0.11 7.55
CA ARG A 91 -11.33 0.19 8.82
C ARG A 91 -10.93 -0.89 9.82
N GLU A 92 -10.68 -2.11 9.34
CA GLU A 92 -10.33 -3.25 10.18
C GLU A 92 -9.11 -2.95 11.06
N TYR A 93 -8.09 -2.30 10.48
CA TYR A 93 -6.85 -1.94 11.17
C TYR A 93 -6.82 -0.52 11.74
N ALA A 94 -7.97 0.15 11.87
CA ALA A 94 -8.05 1.55 12.30
C ALA A 94 -7.29 1.85 13.61
N LYS A 95 -7.22 0.88 14.53
CA LYS A 95 -6.54 1.02 15.83
C LYS A 95 -5.02 0.82 15.78
N GLU A 96 -4.50 0.27 14.68
CA GLU A 96 -3.08 -0.06 14.52
C GLU A 96 -2.30 1.05 13.80
N TYR A 97 -3.00 2.05 13.26
CA TYR A 97 -2.39 3.18 12.59
C TYR A 97 -1.80 4.18 13.56
N ALA A 98 -0.63 4.73 13.20
CA ALA A 98 -0.06 5.86 13.91
C ALA A 98 -0.92 7.12 13.68
N THR A 99 -1.04 7.93 14.73
CA THR A 99 -1.80 9.20 14.71
C THR A 99 -0.90 10.39 14.37
N ASP A 100 0.37 10.32 14.77
CA ASP A 100 1.29 11.46 14.74
C ASP A 100 2.27 11.40 13.55
N SER A 101 2.28 10.26 12.86
CA SER A 101 3.09 10.02 11.66
C SER A 101 2.25 9.32 10.57
N PRO A 102 2.55 9.57 9.29
CA PRO A 102 1.75 9.01 8.21
C PRO A 102 2.01 7.52 8.04
N ASN A 103 0.91 6.80 7.85
CA ASN A 103 0.88 5.38 7.54
C ASN A 103 1.10 5.20 6.03
N ASN A 104 1.56 4.02 5.62
CA ASN A 104 1.82 3.71 4.21
C ASN A 104 1.01 2.51 3.75
N LEU A 105 0.33 2.67 2.62
CA LEU A 105 -0.23 1.57 1.85
C LEU A 105 0.61 1.39 0.59
N LEU A 106 1.26 0.23 0.45
CA LEU A 106 1.99 -0.13 -0.76
C LEU A 106 1.15 -1.10 -1.58
N CYS A 107 1.09 -0.86 -2.89
CA CYS A 107 0.33 -1.69 -3.82
C CYS A 107 1.26 -2.24 -4.92
N THR A 108 1.17 -3.53 -5.18
CA THR A 108 1.87 -4.21 -6.29
C THR A 108 1.13 -5.49 -6.66
N THR A 109 1.72 -6.37 -7.46
CA THR A 109 1.25 -7.75 -7.64
C THR A 109 2.21 -8.73 -6.96
N THR A 110 1.71 -9.92 -6.59
CA THR A 110 2.55 -10.94 -5.95
C THR A 110 3.77 -11.27 -6.81
N GLU A 111 3.58 -11.48 -8.11
CA GLU A 111 4.69 -11.83 -9.02
C GLU A 111 5.69 -10.70 -9.23
N LEU A 112 5.24 -9.45 -9.36
CA LEU A 112 6.18 -8.31 -9.47
C LEU A 112 6.98 -8.14 -8.19
N ARG A 113 6.37 -8.42 -7.02
CA ARG A 113 7.07 -8.44 -5.74
C ARG A 113 8.12 -9.51 -5.68
N ASP A 114 7.79 -10.74 -6.05
CA ASP A 114 8.71 -11.86 -5.98
C ASP A 114 9.82 -11.73 -7.03
N CYS A 115 9.50 -11.23 -8.23
CA CYS A 115 10.50 -10.88 -9.24
C CYS A 115 11.52 -9.86 -8.72
N HIS A 116 11.05 -8.82 -8.00
CA HIS A 116 11.94 -7.84 -7.38
C HIS A 116 12.88 -8.49 -6.35
N TYR A 117 12.37 -9.36 -5.48
CA TYR A 117 13.20 -10.04 -4.46
C TYR A 117 14.16 -11.08 -5.07
N ARG A 118 13.73 -11.86 -6.07
CA ARG A 118 14.62 -12.79 -6.80
C ARG A 118 15.79 -12.05 -7.45
N LYS A 119 15.55 -10.87 -8.04
CA LYS A 119 16.60 -10.01 -8.60
C LYS A 119 17.54 -9.47 -7.51
N GLN A 120 17.06 -9.23 -6.28
CA GLN A 120 17.90 -8.85 -5.15
C GLN A 120 18.79 -9.99 -4.67
N GLU A 121 18.23 -11.19 -4.48
CA GLU A 121 18.96 -12.38 -4.02
C GLU A 121 20.11 -12.75 -4.96
N ASN A 122 19.86 -12.66 -6.27
CA ASN A 122 20.86 -13.01 -7.29
C ASN A 122 22.00 -11.98 -7.46
N ASN A 123 21.98 -10.85 -6.74
CA ASN A 123 23.01 -9.80 -6.84
C ASN A 123 23.81 -9.66 -5.53
N ALA A 124 25.01 -10.25 -5.49
CA ALA A 124 25.90 -10.25 -4.32
C ALA A 124 26.33 -8.85 -3.81
N TYR A 125 26.24 -7.81 -4.65
CA TYR A 125 26.61 -6.43 -4.31
C TYR A 125 25.42 -5.53 -3.91
N TYR A 126 24.20 -6.06 -3.90
CA TYR A 126 22.99 -5.23 -3.74
C TYR A 126 22.72 -4.77 -2.30
N HIS A 127 23.42 -5.33 -1.29
CA HIS A 127 23.25 -4.97 0.13
C HIS A 127 23.71 -3.55 0.49
N ILE A 128 24.45 -2.87 -0.38
CA ILE A 128 25.04 -1.55 -0.09
C ILE A 128 24.19 -0.38 -0.63
N GLN A 129 23.24 -0.61 -1.56
CA GLN A 129 22.44 0.46 -2.19
C GLN A 129 21.00 0.05 -2.58
N ALA A 130 20.34 -0.83 -1.83
CA ALA A 130 18.93 -1.13 -2.08
C ALA A 130 18.03 0.05 -1.67
N ILE A 131 17.90 1.01 -2.60
CA ILE A 131 16.86 2.03 -2.62
C ILE A 131 15.51 1.32 -2.48
N ASN A 132 14.69 1.86 -1.57
CA ASN A 132 13.32 1.45 -1.22
C ASN A 132 12.56 0.73 -2.35
N LEU A 133 11.83 -0.32 -1.97
CA LEU A 133 10.90 -1.05 -2.85
C LEU A 133 10.16 -0.07 -3.77
N PRO A 134 10.25 -0.21 -5.12
CA PRO A 134 9.71 0.74 -6.08
C PRO A 134 8.20 0.55 -6.27
N PHE A 135 7.48 0.13 -5.23
CA PHE A 135 6.04 0.00 -5.30
C PHE A 135 5.40 1.36 -5.04
N PRO A 136 4.39 1.75 -5.82
CA PRO A 136 3.59 2.93 -5.52
C PRO A 136 3.14 2.88 -4.06
N ASN A 137 3.52 3.91 -3.29
CA ASN A 137 3.10 4.07 -1.92
C ASN A 137 2.08 5.21 -1.82
N ILE A 138 1.08 5.00 -0.97
CA ILE A 138 0.07 5.98 -0.60
C ILE A 138 0.27 6.28 0.88
N GLU A 139 0.62 7.53 1.18
CA GLU A 139 0.74 8.00 2.55
C GLU A 139 -0.60 8.50 3.05
N PHE A 140 -0.98 8.13 4.27
CA PHE A 140 -2.25 8.57 4.84
C PHE A 140 -2.25 8.70 6.37
N TYR A 141 -3.13 9.57 6.86
CA TYR A 141 -3.62 9.56 8.23
C TYR A 141 -5.01 8.96 8.28
N TYR A 142 -5.31 8.22 9.34
CA TYR A 142 -6.64 7.70 9.61
C TYR A 142 -7.21 8.39 10.85
N LEU A 143 -8.15 9.30 10.64
CA LEU A 143 -8.67 10.20 11.66
C LEU A 143 -10.06 9.74 12.13
N THR A 144 -10.36 9.99 13.40
CA THR A 144 -11.75 10.02 13.85
C THR A 144 -12.49 11.20 13.19
N LEU A 145 -13.83 11.15 13.20
CA LEU A 145 -14.64 12.26 12.66
C LEU A 145 -14.34 13.58 13.39
N ASP A 146 -14.17 13.52 14.71
CA ASP A 146 -13.86 14.69 15.54
C ASP A 146 -12.49 15.30 15.16
N GLN A 147 -11.47 14.46 15.01
CA GLN A 147 -10.13 14.89 14.60
C GLN A 147 -10.08 15.55 13.22
N LYS A 148 -10.97 15.15 12.30
CA LYS A 148 -11.06 15.76 10.98
C LYS A 148 -11.61 17.19 11.07
N ASN A 149 -12.68 17.39 11.84
CA ASN A 149 -13.29 18.71 12.03
C ASN A 149 -12.28 19.71 12.65
N ASP A 150 -11.47 19.27 13.60
CA ASP A 150 -10.42 20.11 14.23
C ASP A 150 -9.30 20.49 13.25
N LYS A 151 -8.93 19.59 12.32
CA LYS A 151 -7.94 19.91 11.28
C LYS A 151 -8.47 20.87 10.24
N GLU A 152 -9.75 20.80 9.87
CA GLU A 152 -10.33 21.75 8.91
C GLU A 152 -10.46 23.15 9.54
N ALA A 153 -10.84 23.24 10.82
CA ALA A 153 -10.92 24.51 11.55
C ALA A 153 -9.57 25.22 11.74
N SER A 154 -8.45 24.49 11.73
CA SER A 154 -7.10 25.06 11.89
C SER A 154 -6.48 25.57 10.58
N HIS A 155 -7.15 25.41 9.43
CA HIS A 155 -6.71 25.91 8.13
C HIS A 155 -7.50 27.14 7.65
N GLU A 156 -8.48 27.61 8.42
CA GLU A 156 -9.18 28.88 8.22
C GLU A 156 -8.49 29.99 9.04
N PHE A 157 -7.49 30.68 8.46
CA PHE A 157 -6.91 31.92 9.00
C PHE A 157 -6.65 32.93 7.88
#